data_AF-A0A286RJL1-F1
#
_entry.id   AF-A0A286RJL1-F1
#
_cell.length_a   1.000
_cell.length_b   1.000
_cell.length_c   1.000
_cell.angle_alpha   90.00
_cell.angle_beta   90.00
_cell.angle_gamma   90.00
#
_symmetry.space_group_name_H-M   'P 1'
#
loop_
_entity.id
_entity.type
_entity.pdbx_description
1 polymer ?
#
loop_
_entity_poly.entity_id
_entity_poly.type
_entity_poly.pdbx_seq_one_letter_code
_entity_poly.pdbx_strand_id
1 'polypeptide(L)'
;MNLVGSIALLAAFCVSAEASDYQTVVRHGDWIVTGDEIVSNQHIVLDGSLVLKEGGQLTLSNCHVELVGQKSREHIVDWQGGKLITRKTIIGGTDRAGTAIHTVFHLYDGLWDAEDTVVEFSYGISSSDKSPGILKGKRFRAGRRPDALIASGLADITLEDSVFPVALGIYTHQGGRATLNLPSNQPLDVVFDGNSLTPGVKWKLELIRTVVPRWFVFLRNIGPTNLSCEIVLEQVEDVIGSSAQFLYNGIKN
;
A
#
# COMPACT_ATOMS: atom_id res chain seq x y z
N MET A 1 -1.66 -53.72 -14.21
CA MET A 1 -1.86 -52.25 -14.21
C MET A 1 -1.15 -51.73 -12.98
N ASN A 2 0.03 -51.12 -13.16
CA ASN A 2 0.89 -50.72 -12.05
C ASN A 2 0.54 -49.30 -11.61
N LEU A 3 0.04 -49.18 -10.38
CA LEU A 3 -0.23 -47.91 -9.71
C LEU A 3 1.09 -47.37 -9.16
N VAL A 4 1.67 -46.35 -9.79
CA VAL A 4 2.86 -45.65 -9.28
C VAL A 4 2.35 -44.54 -8.35
N GLY A 5 2.55 -44.74 -7.05
CA GLY A 5 2.25 -43.75 -6.02
C GLY A 5 3.35 -42.69 -5.94
N SER A 6 3.02 -41.45 -6.28
CA SER A 6 3.87 -40.29 -6.04
C SER A 6 3.69 -39.82 -4.59
N ILE A 7 4.73 -39.99 -3.78
CA ILE A 7 4.82 -39.43 -2.43
C ILE A 7 5.30 -37.98 -2.57
N ALA A 8 4.39 -37.03 -2.36
CA ALA A 8 4.74 -35.62 -2.24
C ALA A 8 5.38 -35.38 -0.86
N LEU A 9 6.67 -35.08 -0.85
CA LEU A 9 7.42 -34.72 0.35
C LEU A 9 7.11 -33.26 0.70
N LEU A 10 6.21 -33.01 1.66
CA LEU A 10 6.03 -31.69 2.25
C LEU A 10 7.24 -31.40 3.17
N ALA A 11 8.17 -30.58 2.71
CA ALA A 11 9.20 -30.01 3.56
C ALA A 11 8.56 -28.89 4.42
N ALA A 12 8.27 -29.18 5.68
CA ALA A 12 7.88 -28.19 6.66
C ALA A 12 9.10 -27.34 7.03
N PHE A 13 9.23 -26.16 6.41
CA PHE A 13 10.18 -25.14 6.87
C PHE A 13 9.67 -24.57 8.20
N CYS A 14 10.18 -25.08 9.31
CA CYS A 14 10.09 -24.38 10.58
C CYS A 14 10.96 -23.14 10.51
N VAL A 15 10.34 -21.98 10.26
CA VAL A 15 10.99 -20.68 10.47
C VAL A 15 11.12 -20.50 11.97
N SER A 16 12.29 -20.83 12.50
CA SER A 16 12.66 -20.46 13.87
C SER A 16 12.68 -18.94 13.94
N ALA A 17 11.68 -18.35 14.60
CA ALA A 17 11.71 -16.94 14.96
C ALA A 17 12.82 -16.75 15.99
N GLU A 18 14.01 -16.35 15.54
CA GLU A 18 15.00 -15.77 16.44
C GLU A 18 14.33 -14.56 17.08
N ALA A 19 14.04 -14.66 18.38
CA ALA A 19 13.62 -13.51 19.18
C ALA A 19 14.81 -12.53 19.20
N SER A 20 14.87 -11.63 18.23
CA SER A 20 15.85 -10.55 18.26
C SER A 20 15.46 -9.63 19.41
N ASP A 21 16.36 -9.47 20.38
CA ASP A 21 16.25 -8.44 21.41
C ASP A 21 16.29 -7.07 20.74
N TYR A 22 15.12 -6.57 20.33
CA TYR A 22 14.98 -5.20 19.85
C TYR A 22 15.27 -4.26 21.02
N GLN A 23 16.20 -3.34 20.85
CA GLN A 23 16.26 -2.19 21.75
C GLN A 23 14.99 -1.36 21.53
N THR A 24 14.16 -1.23 22.56
CA THR A 24 13.01 -0.33 22.51
C THR A 24 13.48 1.11 22.68
N VAL A 25 13.13 1.98 21.74
CA VAL A 25 13.41 3.41 21.77
C VAL A 25 12.09 4.17 21.69
N VAL A 26 11.79 4.94 22.73
CA VAL A 26 10.59 5.79 22.76
C VAL A 26 10.98 7.18 22.27
N ARG A 27 10.22 7.69 21.29
CA ARG A 27 10.36 9.05 20.76
C ARG A 27 9.07 9.82 21.01
N HIS A 28 9.22 11.03 21.54
CA HIS A 28 8.10 11.94 21.79
C HIS A 28 8.14 13.10 20.78
N GLY A 29 6.97 13.44 20.25
CA GLY A 29 6.83 14.44 19.20
C GLY A 29 7.21 13.90 17.81
N ASP A 30 7.07 14.77 16.82
CA ASP A 30 7.31 14.40 15.43
C ASP A 30 8.77 14.06 15.17
N TRP A 31 9.00 12.96 14.47
CA TRP A 31 10.30 12.62 13.93
C TRP A 31 10.45 13.24 12.55
N ILE A 32 11.09 14.41 12.50
CA ILE A 32 11.33 15.16 11.27
C ILE A 32 12.72 14.82 10.74
N VAL A 33 12.77 14.16 9.59
CA VAL A 33 14.01 13.74 8.93
C VAL A 33 14.37 14.78 7.87
N THR A 34 15.46 15.52 8.09
CA THR A 34 15.95 16.57 7.17
C THR A 34 17.31 16.26 6.54
N GLY A 35 17.95 15.16 6.93
CA GLY A 35 19.22 14.69 6.40
C GLY A 35 19.26 13.16 6.37
N ASP A 36 20.46 12.60 6.29
CA ASP A 36 20.64 11.15 6.29
C ASP A 36 20.62 10.59 7.72
N GLU A 37 19.66 9.71 8.00
CA GLU A 37 19.54 8.96 9.25
C GLU A 37 19.49 7.45 8.96
N ILE A 38 20.21 6.67 9.75
CA ILE A 38 20.22 5.20 9.67
C ILE A 38 19.91 4.65 11.05
N VAL A 39 18.87 3.82 11.14
CA VAL A 39 18.47 3.14 12.37
C VAL A 39 18.35 1.65 12.11
N SER A 40 18.81 0.83 13.05
CA SER A 40 18.79 -0.62 12.89
C SER A 40 18.56 -1.36 14.20
N ASN A 41 17.91 -2.52 14.14
CA ASN A 41 17.68 -3.42 15.27
C ASN A 41 16.92 -2.76 16.43
N GLN A 42 15.94 -1.92 16.12
CA GLN A 42 15.17 -1.19 17.11
C GLN A 42 13.66 -1.42 16.97
N HIS A 43 12.98 -1.46 18.11
CA HIS A 43 11.55 -1.21 18.19
C HIS A 43 11.37 0.25 18.57
N ILE A 44 10.93 1.07 17.63
CA ILE A 44 10.75 2.50 17.78
C ILE A 44 9.27 2.76 18.07
N VAL A 45 8.98 3.24 19.27
CA VAL A 45 7.65 3.68 19.67
C VAL A 45 7.60 5.19 19.50
N LEU A 46 6.88 5.65 18.48
CA LEU A 46 6.80 7.07 18.11
C LEU A 46 5.45 7.66 18.51
N ASP A 47 5.45 8.52 19.53
CA ASP A 47 4.30 9.35 19.91
C ASP A 47 4.35 10.67 19.13
N GLY A 48 4.08 10.57 17.84
CA GLY A 48 4.21 11.66 16.87
C GLY A 48 4.11 11.16 15.43
N SER A 49 4.15 12.10 14.47
CA SER A 49 4.22 11.78 13.05
C SER A 49 5.67 11.56 12.60
N LEU A 50 5.86 10.73 11.59
CA LEU A 50 7.13 10.57 10.89
C LEU A 50 7.09 11.43 9.61
N VAL A 51 7.92 12.47 9.53
CA VAL A 51 7.89 13.45 8.43
C VAL A 51 9.22 13.44 7.69
N LEU A 52 9.19 13.11 6.40
CA LEU A 52 10.34 12.96 5.52
C LEU A 52 10.46 14.22 4.64
N LYS A 53 11.30 15.18 5.05
CA LYS A 53 11.48 16.43 4.30
C LYS A 53 12.36 16.24 3.06
N GLU A 54 12.23 17.13 2.10
CA GLU A 54 13.11 17.23 0.94
C GLU A 54 14.59 17.18 1.35
N GLY A 55 15.37 16.34 0.66
CA GLY A 55 16.78 16.07 0.98
C GLY A 55 17.01 15.13 2.17
N GLY A 56 15.98 14.86 2.99
CA GLY A 56 16.05 13.89 4.09
C GLY A 56 15.90 12.46 3.61
N GLN A 57 16.69 11.56 4.20
CA GLN A 57 16.62 10.13 3.94
C GLN A 57 16.69 9.36 5.25
N LEU A 58 15.67 8.55 5.54
CA LEU A 58 15.67 7.63 6.66
C LEU A 58 15.83 6.20 6.17
N THR A 59 16.84 5.50 6.65
CA THR A 59 17.03 4.06 6.43
C THR A 59 16.73 3.28 7.71
N LEU A 60 15.76 2.37 7.63
CA LEU A 60 15.36 1.46 8.70
C LEU A 60 15.73 0.03 8.30
N SER A 61 16.53 -0.64 9.13
CA SER A 61 16.98 -2.02 8.88
C SER A 61 16.73 -2.92 10.07
N ASN A 62 15.92 -3.97 9.88
CA ASN A 62 15.48 -4.82 10.98
C ASN A 62 14.85 -3.97 12.12
N CYS A 63 13.84 -3.17 11.78
CA CYS A 63 13.17 -2.30 12.74
C CYS A 63 11.68 -2.66 12.85
N HIS A 64 11.10 -2.31 13.99
CA HIS A 64 9.66 -2.20 14.15
C HIS A 64 9.33 -0.76 14.51
N VAL A 65 8.62 -0.03 13.66
CA VAL A 65 8.19 1.35 13.90
C VAL A 65 6.70 1.35 14.19
N GLU A 66 6.36 1.73 15.41
CA GLU A 66 5.00 1.78 15.93
C GLU A 66 4.61 3.23 16.21
N LEU A 67 3.72 3.78 15.39
CA LEU A 67 3.14 5.10 15.62
C LEU A 67 2.01 4.96 16.64
N VAL A 68 2.21 5.54 17.83
CA VAL A 68 1.25 5.45 18.94
C VAL A 68 0.44 6.74 19.06
N GLY A 69 -0.88 6.61 19.16
CA GLY A 69 -1.79 7.73 19.38
C GLY A 69 -2.98 7.32 20.25
N GLN A 70 -3.88 8.26 20.50
CA GLN A 70 -5.13 8.03 21.21
C GLN A 70 -6.28 7.68 20.25
N LYS A 71 -6.19 8.10 18.98
CA LYS A 71 -7.20 7.81 17.95
C LYS A 71 -6.55 7.53 16.59
N SER A 72 -7.26 6.79 15.74
CA SER A 72 -6.80 6.51 14.37
C SER A 72 -6.60 7.81 13.59
N ARG A 73 -5.54 7.84 12.76
CA ARG A 73 -5.11 8.96 11.92
C ARG A 73 -4.69 10.22 12.70
N GLU A 74 -4.44 10.10 14.00
CA GLU A 74 -3.86 11.18 14.79
C GLU A 74 -2.44 11.52 14.33
N HIS A 75 -1.64 10.47 14.10
CA HIS A 75 -0.30 10.58 13.55
C HIS A 75 -0.21 9.89 12.20
N ILE A 76 0.73 10.35 11.37
CA ILE A 76 0.90 9.91 9.99
C ILE A 76 2.37 9.65 9.66
N VAL A 77 2.59 8.92 8.58
CA VAL A 77 3.87 8.91 7.87
C VAL A 77 3.73 9.77 6.63
N ASP A 78 4.49 10.85 6.54
CA ASP A 78 4.31 11.88 5.52
C ASP A 78 5.59 12.13 4.72
N TRP A 79 5.49 11.94 3.41
CA TRP A 79 6.57 12.22 2.46
C TRP A 79 6.39 13.61 1.88
N GLN A 80 7.34 14.50 2.18
CA GLN A 80 7.40 15.90 1.75
C GLN A 80 8.70 16.19 0.97
N GLY A 81 8.96 15.38 -0.04
CA GLY A 81 10.15 15.36 -0.89
C GLY A 81 11.26 14.41 -0.42
N GLY A 82 11.12 13.81 0.76
CA GLY A 82 12.13 12.95 1.36
C GLY A 82 12.07 11.49 0.91
N LYS A 83 12.96 10.66 1.48
CA LYS A 83 13.09 9.26 1.13
C LYS A 83 13.06 8.35 2.37
N LEU A 84 12.22 7.33 2.33
CA LEU A 84 12.21 6.24 3.31
C LEU A 84 12.74 4.96 2.66
N ILE A 85 13.74 4.35 3.28
CA ILE A 85 14.26 3.04 2.91
C ILE A 85 13.95 2.08 4.05
N THR A 86 13.19 1.03 3.76
CA THR A 86 12.86 -0.02 4.75
C THR A 86 13.42 -1.36 4.30
N ARG A 87 14.14 -2.03 5.20
CA ARG A 87 14.68 -3.38 5.02
C ARG A 87 14.28 -4.24 6.21
N LYS A 88 13.59 -5.37 5.96
CA LYS A 88 13.13 -6.29 7.04
C LYS A 88 12.42 -5.53 8.17
N THR A 89 11.51 -4.63 7.81
CA THR A 89 10.96 -3.64 8.74
C THR A 89 9.45 -3.79 8.83
N ILE A 90 8.92 -3.69 10.05
CA ILE A 90 7.49 -3.53 10.30
C ILE A 90 7.26 -2.04 10.56
N ILE A 91 6.27 -1.42 9.91
CA ILE A 91 5.90 -0.03 10.15
C ILE A 91 4.39 0.14 10.14
N GLY A 92 3.85 0.90 11.08
CA GLY A 92 2.39 1.00 11.19
C GLY A 92 1.89 1.80 12.36
N GLY A 93 0.57 1.76 12.53
CA GLY A 93 -0.08 2.17 13.76
C GLY A 93 0.15 1.16 14.89
N THR A 94 -0.68 1.22 15.93
CA THR A 94 -0.57 0.37 17.12
C THR A 94 -1.87 -0.37 17.42
N ASP A 95 -1.77 -1.44 18.21
CA ASP A 95 -2.90 -2.02 18.93
C ASP A 95 -2.74 -1.74 20.42
N ARG A 96 -3.60 -0.87 20.96
CA ARG A 96 -3.60 -0.52 22.37
C ARG A 96 -4.79 -1.17 23.05
N ALA A 97 -4.51 -2.22 23.83
CA ALA A 97 -5.50 -2.96 24.60
C ALA A 97 -6.68 -3.49 23.74
N GLY A 98 -6.40 -4.01 22.54
CA GLY A 98 -7.38 -4.56 21.61
C GLY A 98 -8.00 -3.54 20.65
N THR A 99 -7.71 -2.25 20.86
CA THR A 99 -8.16 -1.16 19.99
C THR A 99 -7.06 -0.83 19.00
N ALA A 100 -7.32 -1.07 17.72
CA ALA A 100 -6.40 -0.66 16.67
C ALA A 100 -6.48 0.86 16.45
N ILE A 101 -5.32 1.49 16.54
CA ILE A 101 -5.09 2.89 16.24
C ILE A 101 -4.34 2.92 14.92
N HIS A 102 -5.08 3.16 13.84
CA HIS A 102 -4.51 3.10 12.50
C HIS A 102 -3.74 4.39 12.17
N THR A 103 -2.66 4.29 11.39
CA THR A 103 -1.92 5.43 10.82
C THR A 103 -2.21 5.59 9.34
N VAL A 104 -2.02 6.79 8.78
CA VAL A 104 -2.12 7.02 7.32
C VAL A 104 -0.72 7.19 6.75
N PHE A 105 -0.47 6.60 5.58
CA PHE A 105 0.76 6.83 4.82
C PHE A 105 0.47 7.79 3.67
N HIS A 106 0.91 9.05 3.81
CA HIS A 106 0.83 10.06 2.77
C HIS A 106 2.10 10.04 1.92
N LEU A 107 2.13 9.13 0.93
CA LEU A 107 3.19 9.11 -0.08
C LEU A 107 2.88 10.18 -1.14
N TYR A 108 2.90 11.45 -0.73
CA TYR A 108 2.47 12.58 -1.53
C TYR A 108 3.59 13.17 -2.38
N ASP A 109 4.81 13.23 -1.85
CA ASP A 109 5.98 13.73 -2.57
C ASP A 109 7.23 13.01 -2.06
N GLY A 110 7.86 12.17 -2.88
CA GLY A 110 9.10 11.50 -2.49
C GLY A 110 9.12 10.01 -2.80
N LEU A 111 10.03 9.30 -2.14
CA LEU A 111 10.33 7.90 -2.43
C LEU A 111 10.22 7.01 -1.20
N TRP A 112 9.50 5.91 -1.33
CA TRP A 112 9.59 4.76 -0.44
C TRP A 112 10.21 3.58 -1.19
N ASP A 113 11.41 3.20 -0.78
CA ASP A 113 12.12 2.02 -1.26
C ASP A 113 12.03 0.93 -0.18
N ALA A 114 11.18 -0.07 -0.41
CA ALA A 114 10.79 -1.06 0.59
C ALA A 114 11.18 -2.47 0.14
N GLU A 115 11.93 -3.17 0.98
CA GLU A 115 12.24 -4.59 0.79
C GLU A 115 12.01 -5.35 2.09
N ASP A 116 11.29 -6.48 2.02
CA ASP A 116 10.88 -7.25 3.20
C ASP A 116 10.16 -6.37 4.23
N THR A 117 9.25 -5.51 3.77
CA THR A 117 8.55 -4.56 4.62
C THR A 117 7.12 -5.01 4.87
N VAL A 118 6.69 -4.97 6.13
CA VAL A 118 5.33 -5.24 6.54
C VAL A 118 4.68 -3.93 7.00
N VAL A 119 3.50 -3.62 6.46
CA VAL A 119 2.70 -2.48 6.90
C VAL A 119 1.53 -2.96 7.76
N GLU A 120 1.41 -2.45 8.97
CA GLU A 120 0.35 -2.81 9.92
C GLU A 120 -0.50 -1.61 10.31
N PHE A 121 -1.75 -1.88 10.70
CA PHE A 121 -2.72 -0.89 11.17
C PHE A 121 -2.70 0.36 10.29
N SER A 122 -2.78 0.16 8.98
CA SER A 122 -2.81 1.26 8.02
C SER A 122 -4.25 1.66 7.74
N TYR A 123 -4.45 2.96 7.57
CA TYR A 123 -5.63 3.57 6.99
C TYR A 123 -5.30 4.01 5.55
N GLY A 124 -4.65 3.10 4.83
CA GLY A 124 -4.27 3.24 3.45
C GLY A 124 -2.92 3.91 3.23
N ILE A 125 -2.40 3.67 2.03
CA ILE A 125 -1.25 4.38 1.48
C ILE A 125 -1.76 5.18 0.29
N SER A 126 -1.73 6.50 0.41
CA SER A 126 -2.34 7.42 -0.55
C SER A 126 -1.31 8.33 -1.20
N SER A 127 -1.55 8.70 -2.45
CA SER A 127 -0.72 9.63 -3.22
C SER A 127 -1.46 10.93 -3.52
N SER A 128 -0.68 11.97 -3.86
CA SER A 128 -1.16 13.31 -4.15
C SER A 128 -1.52 13.46 -5.63
N ASP A 129 -2.43 14.38 -5.95
CA ASP A 129 -2.68 14.85 -7.32
C ASP A 129 -1.68 15.95 -7.76
N LYS A 130 -0.82 16.43 -6.85
CA LYS A 130 0.07 17.60 -7.07
C LYS A 130 1.54 17.25 -7.26
N SER A 131 2.02 16.24 -6.55
CA SER A 131 3.41 15.79 -6.57
C SER A 131 3.46 14.27 -6.75
N PRO A 132 4.54 13.74 -7.36
CA PRO A 132 4.69 12.30 -7.54
C PRO A 132 5.12 11.62 -6.23
N GLY A 133 4.39 10.56 -5.87
CA GLY A 133 4.75 9.65 -4.80
C GLY A 133 5.20 8.31 -5.37
N ILE A 134 6.43 7.91 -5.07
CA ILE A 134 7.05 6.72 -5.67
C ILE A 134 7.17 5.61 -4.62
N LEU A 135 6.61 4.44 -4.89
CA LEU A 135 6.80 3.23 -4.07
C LEU A 135 7.47 2.14 -4.90
N LYS A 136 8.64 1.68 -4.45
CA LYS A 136 9.32 0.50 -4.98
C LYS A 136 9.31 -0.57 -3.90
N GLY A 137 8.32 -1.45 -3.95
CA GLY A 137 8.11 -2.53 -2.98
C GLY A 137 8.59 -3.87 -3.52
N LYS A 138 9.48 -4.55 -2.80
CA LYS A 138 9.86 -5.95 -3.04
C LYS A 138 9.55 -6.78 -1.80
N ARG A 139 8.75 -7.84 -1.94
CA ARG A 139 8.23 -8.61 -0.80
C ARG A 139 7.54 -7.69 0.22
N PHE A 140 6.81 -6.70 -0.28
CA PHE A 140 6.02 -5.74 0.49
C PHE A 140 4.71 -6.40 0.90
N ARG A 141 4.42 -6.40 2.20
CA ARG A 141 3.32 -7.21 2.76
C ARG A 141 2.40 -6.40 3.64
N ALA A 142 1.12 -6.71 3.53
CA ALA A 142 0.12 -6.24 4.47
C ALA A 142 0.19 -7.12 5.73
N GLY A 143 0.36 -6.50 6.91
CA GLY A 143 0.35 -7.20 8.18
C GLY A 143 -1.01 -7.10 8.86
N ARG A 144 -1.06 -6.86 10.16
CA ARG A 144 -2.33 -6.78 10.92
C ARG A 144 -3.19 -5.59 10.49
N ARG A 145 -4.50 -5.84 10.31
CA ARG A 145 -5.54 -4.82 9.97
C ARG A 145 -5.07 -3.79 8.92
N PRO A 146 -4.63 -4.23 7.73
CA PRO A 146 -4.18 -3.32 6.69
C PRO A 146 -5.39 -2.80 5.91
N ASP A 147 -5.26 -1.57 5.44
CA ASP A 147 -6.10 -1.02 4.37
C ASP A 147 -5.26 -0.95 3.08
N ALA A 148 -5.87 -0.46 1.99
CA ALA A 148 -5.32 -0.58 0.65
C ALA A 148 -4.15 0.36 0.34
N LEU A 149 -3.27 -0.09 -0.55
CA LEU A 149 -2.39 0.77 -1.33
C LEU A 149 -3.21 1.39 -2.48
N ILE A 150 -3.34 2.71 -2.50
CA ILE A 150 -4.23 3.42 -3.43
C ILE A 150 -3.43 3.98 -4.60
N ALA A 151 -3.54 3.34 -5.76
CA ALA A 151 -3.05 3.86 -7.02
C ALA A 151 -4.00 4.97 -7.51
N SER A 152 -3.64 6.22 -7.24
CA SER A 152 -4.38 7.41 -7.67
C SER A 152 -3.44 8.63 -7.80
N GLY A 153 -3.94 9.73 -8.35
CA GLY A 153 -3.18 10.96 -8.54
C GLY A 153 -1.95 10.76 -9.40
N LEU A 154 -0.78 11.15 -8.88
CA LEU A 154 0.52 11.03 -9.53
C LEU A 154 1.37 9.89 -8.94
N ALA A 155 0.74 8.83 -8.44
CA ALA A 155 1.46 7.68 -7.90
C ALA A 155 2.28 6.95 -8.98
N ASP A 156 3.50 6.53 -8.63
CA ASP A 156 4.30 5.57 -9.42
C ASP A 156 4.70 4.41 -8.50
N ILE A 157 4.04 3.26 -8.68
CA ILE A 157 4.10 2.13 -7.78
C ILE A 157 4.61 0.91 -8.54
N THR A 158 5.62 0.25 -7.99
CA THR A 158 6.04 -1.09 -8.40
C THR A 158 6.00 -2.01 -7.20
N LEU A 159 5.30 -3.14 -7.34
CA LEU A 159 5.26 -4.22 -6.34
C LEU A 159 5.78 -5.51 -6.96
N GLU A 160 6.91 -6.01 -6.47
CA GLU A 160 7.51 -7.29 -6.85
C GLU A 160 7.37 -8.31 -5.72
N ASP A 161 6.94 -9.53 -6.02
CA ASP A 161 6.81 -10.65 -5.06
C ASP A 161 6.04 -10.28 -3.78
N SER A 162 5.05 -9.40 -3.92
CA SER A 162 4.38 -8.73 -2.80
C SER A 162 2.99 -9.31 -2.52
N VAL A 163 2.44 -9.03 -1.34
CA VAL A 163 1.08 -9.41 -0.96
C VAL A 163 0.39 -8.24 -0.26
N PHE A 164 -0.45 -7.50 -0.98
CA PHE A 164 -1.04 -6.26 -0.44
C PHE A 164 -2.43 -5.96 -1.03
N PRO A 165 -3.43 -5.54 -0.24
CA PRO A 165 -4.70 -5.04 -0.78
C PRO A 165 -4.48 -3.80 -1.65
N VAL A 166 -5.07 -3.74 -2.84
CA VAL A 166 -4.84 -2.64 -3.78
C VAL A 166 -6.16 -1.95 -4.11
N ALA A 167 -6.11 -0.62 -4.17
CA ALA A 167 -7.19 0.21 -4.65
C ALA A 167 -6.80 0.94 -5.93
N LEU A 168 -7.70 0.95 -6.91
CA LEU A 168 -7.51 1.63 -8.19
C LEU A 168 -8.40 2.87 -8.27
N GLY A 169 -7.80 4.04 -8.47
CA GLY A 169 -8.51 5.30 -8.73
C GLY A 169 -8.75 5.50 -10.22
N ILE A 170 -9.97 5.30 -10.68
CA ILE A 170 -10.36 5.44 -12.09
C ILE A 170 -11.08 6.77 -12.31
N TYR A 171 -10.59 7.59 -13.23
CA TYR A 171 -11.13 8.92 -13.50
C TYR A 171 -12.13 8.87 -14.65
N THR A 172 -13.40 9.20 -14.39
CA THR A 172 -14.48 9.00 -15.37
C THR A 172 -14.87 10.27 -16.14
N HIS A 173 -14.39 11.45 -15.71
CA HIS A 173 -14.81 12.75 -16.26
C HIS A 173 -14.56 12.96 -17.76
N GLN A 174 -13.60 12.25 -18.33
CA GLN A 174 -13.25 12.34 -19.76
C GLN A 174 -13.90 11.23 -20.60
N GLY A 175 -14.78 10.41 -20.00
CA GLY A 175 -15.41 9.28 -20.67
C GLY A 175 -14.44 8.12 -20.91
N GLY A 176 -14.71 7.34 -21.96
CA GLY A 176 -13.87 6.23 -22.39
C GLY A 176 -14.31 4.88 -21.84
N ARG A 177 -13.51 3.84 -22.10
CA ARG A 177 -13.78 2.48 -21.67
C ARG A 177 -12.51 1.85 -21.11
N ALA A 178 -12.63 1.13 -19.99
CA ALA A 178 -11.56 0.29 -19.46
C ALA A 178 -12.12 -1.06 -19.02
N THR A 179 -11.36 -2.12 -19.29
CA THR A 179 -11.62 -3.46 -18.74
C THR A 179 -10.53 -3.77 -17.72
N LEU A 180 -10.94 -4.07 -16.49
CA LEU A 180 -10.06 -4.38 -15.37
C LEU A 180 -10.18 -5.87 -15.05
N ASN A 181 -9.15 -6.63 -15.39
CA ASN A 181 -9.03 -8.03 -14.95
C ASN A 181 -8.41 -8.05 -13.55
N LEU A 182 -9.21 -8.31 -12.52
CA LEU A 182 -8.86 -8.14 -11.10
C LEU A 182 -9.04 -9.42 -10.29
N PRO A 183 -8.31 -10.50 -10.62
CA PRO A 183 -8.37 -11.72 -9.84
C PRO A 183 -7.74 -11.51 -8.45
N SER A 184 -8.35 -12.12 -7.44
CA SER A 184 -7.86 -12.10 -6.06
C SER A 184 -7.03 -13.34 -5.74
N ASN A 185 -6.12 -13.24 -4.78
CA ASN A 185 -5.39 -14.37 -4.19
C ASN A 185 -4.56 -15.23 -5.16
N GLN A 186 -4.21 -14.70 -6.33
CA GLN A 186 -3.25 -15.31 -7.26
C GLN A 186 -2.16 -14.32 -7.68
N PRO A 187 -0.94 -14.80 -8.04
CA PRO A 187 0.13 -13.92 -8.51
C PRO A 187 -0.24 -13.23 -9.83
N LEU A 188 0.13 -11.95 -9.94
CA LEU A 188 -0.14 -11.11 -11.10
C LEU A 188 1.13 -10.48 -11.67
N ASP A 189 1.20 -10.46 -12.99
CA ASP A 189 2.19 -9.73 -13.79
C ASP A 189 1.41 -8.77 -14.72
N VAL A 190 1.20 -7.52 -14.28
CA VAL A 190 0.33 -6.56 -14.98
C VAL A 190 0.76 -5.11 -14.72
N VAL A 191 0.53 -4.24 -15.71
CA VAL A 191 0.72 -2.79 -15.60
C VAL A 191 -0.61 -2.08 -15.82
N PHE A 192 -1.02 -1.28 -14.84
CA PHE A 192 -2.16 -0.36 -14.91
C PHE A 192 -1.63 1.07 -15.01
N ASP A 193 -1.97 1.77 -16.08
CA ASP A 193 -1.52 3.15 -16.32
C ASP A 193 -2.49 3.90 -17.25
N GLY A 194 -2.13 5.12 -17.65
CA GLY A 194 -2.96 5.94 -18.56
C GLY A 194 -3.11 5.36 -19.98
N ASN A 195 -2.34 4.33 -20.37
CA ASN A 195 -2.48 3.67 -21.67
C ASN A 195 -3.46 2.49 -21.61
N SER A 196 -3.56 1.82 -20.46
CA SER A 196 -4.48 0.68 -20.26
C SER A 196 -5.82 1.07 -19.63
N LEU A 197 -5.93 2.30 -19.09
CA LEU A 197 -7.11 2.79 -18.37
C LEU A 197 -7.77 3.99 -19.05
N THR A 198 -8.78 4.56 -18.38
CA THR A 198 -9.54 5.70 -18.91
C THR A 198 -8.69 6.97 -19.00
N PRO A 199 -9.01 7.88 -19.95
CA PRO A 199 -8.36 9.18 -20.01
C PRO A 199 -8.46 9.94 -18.67
N GLY A 200 -7.34 10.52 -18.25
CA GLY A 200 -7.21 11.24 -16.97
C GLY A 200 -6.52 10.44 -15.86
N VAL A 201 -6.31 9.14 -16.03
CA VAL A 201 -5.36 8.38 -15.20
C VAL A 201 -3.94 8.89 -15.47
N LYS A 202 -3.26 9.31 -14.41
CA LYS A 202 -1.86 9.81 -14.44
C LYS A 202 -0.89 8.99 -13.61
N TRP A 203 -1.41 8.02 -12.88
CA TRP A 203 -0.62 7.13 -12.03
C TRP A 203 -0.22 5.87 -12.81
N LYS A 204 0.80 5.18 -12.29
CA LYS A 204 1.26 3.87 -12.75
C LYS A 204 1.28 2.90 -11.58
N LEU A 205 0.75 1.70 -11.80
CA LEU A 205 0.90 0.54 -10.92
C LEU A 205 1.42 -0.64 -11.72
N GLU A 206 2.60 -1.13 -11.35
CA GLU A 206 3.21 -2.31 -11.91
C GLU A 206 3.27 -3.41 -10.86
N LEU A 207 2.63 -4.54 -11.16
CA LEU A 207 2.60 -5.73 -10.33
C LEU A 207 3.45 -6.81 -11.01
N ILE A 208 4.41 -7.37 -10.28
CA ILE A 208 5.31 -8.44 -10.75
C ILE A 208 5.24 -9.58 -9.75
N ARG A 209 4.63 -10.71 -10.14
CA ARG A 209 4.30 -11.85 -9.26
C ARG A 209 3.65 -11.42 -7.94
N THR A 210 2.85 -10.35 -7.96
CA THR A 210 2.23 -9.80 -6.76
C THR A 210 0.84 -10.38 -6.57
N VAL A 211 0.51 -10.76 -5.34
CA VAL A 211 -0.82 -11.26 -4.96
C VAL A 211 -1.62 -10.11 -4.36
N VAL A 212 -2.78 -9.82 -4.94
CA VAL A 212 -3.72 -8.87 -4.37
C VAL A 212 -4.84 -9.66 -3.67
N PRO A 213 -4.89 -9.70 -2.33
CA PRO A 213 -5.91 -10.46 -1.61
C PRO A 213 -7.29 -9.81 -1.69
N ARG A 214 -7.32 -8.49 -1.87
CA ARG A 214 -8.55 -7.70 -1.99
C ARG A 214 -8.34 -6.51 -2.91
N TRP A 215 -9.29 -6.32 -3.79
CA TRP A 215 -9.34 -5.18 -4.71
C TRP A 215 -10.36 -4.15 -4.25
N PHE A 216 -10.03 -2.88 -4.44
CA PHE A 216 -10.95 -1.77 -4.33
C PHE A 216 -10.94 -0.99 -5.65
N VAL A 217 -12.11 -0.57 -6.11
CA VAL A 217 -12.22 0.29 -7.31
C VAL A 217 -12.96 1.55 -6.93
N PHE A 218 -12.27 2.69 -7.04
CA PHE A 218 -12.80 4.01 -6.77
C PHE A 218 -13.04 4.75 -8.08
N LEU A 219 -14.30 4.98 -8.40
CA LEU A 219 -14.67 5.85 -9.52
C LEU A 219 -14.62 7.30 -9.06
N ARG A 220 -13.78 8.11 -9.74
CA ARG A 220 -13.47 9.50 -9.38
C ARG A 220 -13.96 10.47 -10.43
N ASN A 221 -14.29 11.68 -9.97
CA ASN A 221 -14.80 12.78 -10.79
C ASN A 221 -16.04 12.37 -11.58
N ILE A 222 -17.03 11.79 -10.91
CA ILE A 222 -18.35 11.50 -11.50
C ILE A 222 -19.18 12.79 -11.44
N GLY A 223 -19.86 13.13 -12.53
CA GLY A 223 -20.67 14.33 -12.64
C GLY A 223 -21.67 14.21 -13.80
N PRO A 224 -22.81 14.91 -13.71
CA PRO A 224 -23.91 14.77 -14.68
C PRO A 224 -23.58 15.27 -16.09
N THR A 225 -22.52 16.09 -16.23
CA THR A 225 -22.08 16.66 -17.52
C THR A 225 -20.87 15.92 -18.11
N ASN A 226 -20.39 14.86 -17.47
CA ASN A 226 -19.24 14.12 -17.96
C ASN A 226 -19.61 13.31 -19.22
N LEU A 227 -18.60 13.02 -20.04
CA LEU A 227 -18.75 12.07 -21.13
C LEU A 227 -19.03 10.66 -20.57
N SER A 228 -19.77 9.86 -21.33
CA SER A 228 -20.07 8.48 -20.96
C SER A 228 -18.78 7.68 -20.76
N CYS A 229 -18.71 6.96 -19.64
CA CYS A 229 -17.57 6.13 -19.26
C CYS A 229 -18.06 4.72 -18.92
N GLU A 230 -17.37 3.70 -19.39
CA GLU A 230 -17.70 2.29 -19.13
C GLU A 230 -16.50 1.58 -18.47
N ILE A 231 -16.72 1.05 -17.28
CA ILE A 231 -15.73 0.25 -16.56
C ILE A 231 -16.26 -1.17 -16.45
N VAL A 232 -15.57 -2.12 -17.06
CA VAL A 232 -15.89 -3.55 -16.98
C VAL A 232 -14.92 -4.20 -16.00
N LEU A 233 -15.44 -4.92 -15.02
CA LEU A 233 -14.64 -5.68 -14.07
C LEU A 233 -14.73 -7.17 -14.41
N GLU A 234 -13.58 -7.83 -14.54
CA GLU A 234 -13.48 -9.25 -14.87
C GLU A 234 -12.71 -10.02 -13.79
N GLN A 235 -13.05 -11.31 -13.63
CA GLN A 235 -12.43 -12.25 -12.67
C GLN A 235 -12.44 -11.75 -11.22
N VAL A 236 -13.44 -10.97 -10.86
CA VAL A 236 -13.58 -10.40 -9.52
C VAL A 236 -14.24 -11.40 -8.58
N GLU A 237 -13.51 -11.79 -7.53
CA GLU A 237 -14.06 -12.64 -6.45
C GLU A 237 -14.38 -11.83 -5.18
N ASP A 238 -13.56 -10.84 -4.82
CA ASP A 238 -13.74 -9.96 -3.64
C ASP A 238 -13.32 -8.52 -4.00
N VAL A 239 -14.23 -7.76 -4.61
CA VAL A 239 -14.08 -6.31 -4.87
C VAL A 239 -15.07 -5.51 -4.05
N ILE A 240 -14.55 -4.45 -3.43
CA ILE A 240 -15.38 -3.39 -2.85
C ILE A 240 -15.37 -2.21 -3.82
N GLY A 241 -16.50 -1.98 -4.48
CA GLY A 241 -16.72 -0.80 -5.31
C GLY A 241 -17.25 0.37 -4.49
N SER A 242 -16.68 1.56 -4.65
CA SER A 242 -17.21 2.78 -4.02
C SER A 242 -17.17 3.97 -4.98
N SER A 243 -18.29 4.68 -5.06
CA SER A 243 -18.41 5.94 -5.79
C SER A 243 -18.50 7.09 -4.79
N ALA A 244 -17.51 7.99 -4.78
CA ALA A 244 -17.53 9.15 -3.90
C ALA A 244 -18.14 10.38 -4.59
N GLN A 245 -19.44 10.31 -4.95
CA GLN A 245 -20.47 11.38 -4.92
C GLN A 245 -21.75 10.90 -5.63
N PHE A 246 -22.89 11.32 -5.06
CA PHE A 246 -24.28 10.92 -5.30
C PHE A 246 -24.75 10.71 -6.76
N LEU A 247 -25.69 9.75 -6.89
CA LEU A 247 -26.52 9.34 -8.04
C LEU A 247 -25.90 8.32 -9.01
N TYR A 248 -26.33 7.08 -8.75
CA TYR A 248 -26.07 5.82 -9.43
C TYR A 248 -26.85 5.72 -10.75
N ASN A 249 -26.20 5.28 -11.82
CA ASN A 249 -26.85 4.55 -12.91
C ASN A 249 -25.85 3.53 -13.49
N GLY A 250 -25.91 2.30 -12.96
CA GLY A 250 -25.53 1.08 -13.66
C GLY A 250 -24.08 0.62 -13.50
N ILE A 251 -23.79 -0.11 -12.42
CA ILE A 251 -22.82 -1.22 -12.49
C ILE A 251 -23.61 -2.41 -13.01
N LYS A 252 -23.25 -2.93 -14.20
CA LYS A 252 -23.72 -4.26 -14.62
C LYS A 252 -22.69 -5.27 -14.14
N ASN A 253 -23.08 -6.07 -13.14
CA ASN A 253 -22.41 -7.33 -12.83
C ASN A 253 -22.73 -8.36 -13.92
#